data_AF-A0A929GZZ8-F1
#
_entry.id   AF-A0A929GZZ8-F1
#
_cell.length_a   1.000
_cell.length_b   1.000
_cell.length_c   1.000
_cell.angle_alpha   90.00
_cell.angle_beta   90.00
_cell.angle_gamma   90.00
#
_symmetry.space_group_name_H-M   'P 1'
#
loop_
_entity.id
_entity.type
_entity.pdbx_description
1 polymer ?
#
loop_
_entity_poly.entity_id
_entity_poly.type
_entity_poly.pdbx_seq_one_letter_code
_entity_poly.pdbx_strand_id
1 'polypeptide(L)'
;MSEEITEYIVRELGRHRKENNIIFAVAKRANLDWGQAKELVEEVKITQSARIARRQSPLLLVLGIGTMIGGVVLSVSVAFGTLSGVIIFLPALPIPYLGNAVLFLTGLAMIAGAAWGLGRLVLDVTGS
;
A
#
# COMPACT_ATOMS: atom_id res chain seq x y z
N MET A 1 -20.29 10.51 24.02
CA MET A 1 -21.04 10.41 22.75
C MET A 1 -20.16 10.51 21.51
N SER A 2 -18.84 10.70 21.63
CA SER A 2 -17.94 10.94 20.50
C SER A 2 -17.20 9.70 20.00
N GLU A 3 -16.75 8.80 20.87
CA GLU A 3 -15.79 7.75 20.48
C GLU A 3 -16.38 6.69 19.53
N GLU A 4 -17.64 6.28 19.75
CA GLU A 4 -18.33 5.30 18.90
C GLU A 4 -18.65 5.86 17.50
N ILE A 5 -19.00 7.15 17.42
CA ILE A 5 -19.26 7.85 16.15
C ILE A 5 -17.94 8.07 15.41
N THR A 6 -16.89 8.50 16.11
CA THR A 6 -15.53 8.63 15.55
C THR A 6 -15.04 7.29 15.01
N GLU A 7 -15.21 6.19 15.74
CA GLU A 7 -14.79 4.87 15.27
C GLU A 7 -15.60 4.42 14.04
N TYR A 8 -16.90 4.72 13.99
CA TYR A 8 -17.71 4.49 12.80
C TYR A 8 -17.19 5.29 11.59
N ILE A 9 -16.89 6.58 11.76
CA ILE A 9 -16.37 7.44 10.69
C ILE A 9 -15.03 6.90 10.19
N VAL A 10 -14.08 6.60 11.09
CA VAL A 10 -12.77 6.03 10.74
C VAL A 10 -12.92 4.71 9.99
N ARG A 11 -13.84 3.84 10.42
CA ARG A 11 -14.11 2.55 9.78
C ARG A 11 -14.67 2.71 8.37
N GLU A 12 -15.64 3.61 8.16
CA GLU A 12 -16.27 3.81 6.85
C GLU A 12 -15.36 4.55 5.87
N LEU A 13 -14.60 5.54 6.35
CA LEU A 13 -13.55 6.20 5.55
C LEU A 13 -12.46 5.20 5.17
N GLY A 14 -12.07 4.32 6.08
CA GLY A 14 -11.12 3.24 5.82
C GLY A 14 -11.56 2.25 4.73
N ARG A 15 -12.87 2.20 4.38
CA ARG A 15 -13.45 1.30 3.37
C ARG A 15 -13.71 1.97 2.02
N HIS A 16 -13.19 3.18 1.79
CA HIS A 16 -13.43 3.97 0.57
C HIS A 16 -14.92 4.26 0.26
N ARG A 17 -15.79 4.33 1.28
CA ARG A 17 -17.17 4.78 1.03
C ARG A 17 -17.20 6.25 0.63
N LYS A 18 -18.19 6.61 -0.21
CA LYS A 18 -18.47 8.01 -0.58
C LYS A 18 -18.75 8.84 0.67
N GLU A 19 -18.06 9.96 0.79
CA GLU A 19 -18.11 10.87 1.93
C GLU A 19 -19.53 11.35 2.26
N ASN A 20 -20.33 11.74 1.25
CA ASN A 20 -21.73 12.14 1.46
C ASN A 20 -22.59 11.05 2.11
N ASN A 21 -22.32 9.77 1.85
CA ASN A 21 -23.05 8.67 2.48
C ASN A 21 -22.65 8.51 3.96
N ILE A 22 -21.39 8.81 4.28
CA ILE A 22 -20.88 8.80 5.65
C ILE A 22 -21.49 9.96 6.42
N ILE A 23 -21.49 11.17 5.86
CA ILE A 23 -22.10 12.37 6.45
C ILE A 23 -23.59 12.13 6.73
N PHE A 24 -24.34 11.59 5.76
CA PHE A 24 -25.75 11.25 5.94
C PHE A 24 -25.98 10.26 7.09
N ALA A 25 -25.15 9.22 7.16
CA ALA A 25 -25.25 8.21 8.21
C ALA A 25 -24.88 8.74 9.59
N VAL A 26 -23.90 9.64 9.67
CA VAL A 26 -23.50 10.33 10.91
C VAL A 26 -24.59 11.28 11.37
N ALA A 27 -25.14 12.10 10.47
CA ALA A 27 -26.26 13.00 10.75
C ALA A 27 -27.43 12.24 11.37
N LYS A 28 -27.81 11.10 10.76
CA LYS A 28 -28.91 10.24 11.25
C LYS A 28 -28.62 9.59 12.61
N ARG A 29 -27.38 9.17 12.87
CA ARG A 29 -27.01 8.47 14.12
C ARG A 29 -26.79 9.41 15.30
N ALA A 30 -26.19 10.56 15.02
CA ALA A 30 -25.87 11.57 16.02
C ALA A 30 -27.03 12.55 16.27
N ASN A 31 -28.10 12.45 15.48
CA ASN A 31 -29.19 13.43 15.41
C ASN A 31 -28.67 14.86 15.19
N LEU A 32 -27.71 14.99 14.27
CA LEU A 32 -27.07 16.24 13.88
C LEU A 32 -27.62 16.75 12.56
N ASP A 33 -27.63 18.07 12.39
CA ASP A 33 -27.88 18.65 11.08
C ASP A 33 -26.73 18.30 10.10
N TRP A 34 -27.03 18.35 8.80
CA TRP A 34 -26.05 18.04 7.76
C TRP A 34 -24.76 18.84 7.90
N GLY A 35 -24.86 20.13 8.22
CA GLY A 35 -23.69 21.00 8.41
C GLY A 35 -22.79 20.52 9.55
N GLN A 36 -23.40 20.20 10.69
CA GLN A 36 -22.70 19.72 11.89
C GLN A 36 -22.08 18.33 11.67
N ALA A 37 -22.78 17.44 10.97
CA ALA A 37 -22.27 16.12 10.63
C ALA A 37 -21.09 16.20 9.65
N LYS A 38 -21.13 17.15 8.70
CA LYS A 38 -20.01 17.40 7.79
C LYS A 38 -18.78 17.88 8.55
N GLU A 39 -18.95 18.88 9.42
CA GLU A 39 -17.86 19.44 10.21
C GLU A 39 -17.21 18.37 11.10
N LEU A 40 -18.02 17.51 11.73
CA LEU A 40 -17.52 16.38 12.53
C LEU A 40 -16.74 15.36 11.69
N VAL A 41 -17.21 15.02 10.49
CA VAL A 41 -16.50 14.09 9.60
C VAL A 41 -15.17 14.70 9.12
N GLU A 42 -15.16 15.99 8.84
CA GLU A 42 -13.98 16.74 8.41
C GLU A 42 -12.94 16.86 9.54
N GLU A 43 -13.38 17.13 10.77
CA GLU A 43 -12.57 17.11 11.97
C GLU A 43 -11.95 15.72 12.19
N VAL A 44 -12.76 14.65 12.16
CA VAL A 44 -12.25 13.28 12.32
C VAL A 44 -11.28 12.90 11.20
N LYS A 45 -11.51 13.36 9.96
CA LYS A 45 -10.56 13.17 8.86
C LYS A 45 -9.19 13.77 9.16
N ILE A 46 -9.17 14.98 9.70
CA ILE A 46 -7.93 15.69 10.02
C ILE A 46 -7.25 15.05 11.23
N THR A 47 -8.00 14.79 12.31
CA THR A 47 -7.45 14.26 13.56
C THR A 47 -7.08 12.77 13.50
N GLN A 48 -7.71 11.99 12.62
CA GLN A 48 -7.52 10.54 12.51
C GLN A 48 -7.01 10.12 11.12
N SER A 49 -6.43 11.05 10.35
CA SER A 49 -5.89 10.82 9.01
C SER A 49 -4.98 9.58 8.94
N ALA A 50 -4.03 9.47 9.86
CA ALA A 50 -3.09 8.35 9.98
C ALA A 50 -3.80 7.00 10.20
N ARG A 51 -4.85 6.98 11.04
CA ARG A 51 -5.61 5.75 11.35
C ARG A 51 -6.49 5.32 10.18
N ILE A 52 -7.02 6.28 9.42
CA ILE A 52 -7.78 6.02 8.19
C ILE A 52 -6.85 5.49 7.09
N ALA A 53 -5.69 6.13 6.88
CA ALA A 53 -4.69 5.70 5.90
C ALA A 53 -4.21 4.26 6.14
N ARG A 54 -3.95 3.87 7.41
CA ARG A 54 -3.62 2.48 7.76
C ARG A 54 -4.69 1.48 7.33
N ARG A 55 -5.97 1.86 7.38
CA ARG A 55 -7.09 0.98 7.00
C ARG A 55 -7.33 0.92 5.50
N GLN A 56 -6.91 1.94 4.75
CA GLN A 56 -7.06 2.00 3.29
C GLN A 56 -5.96 1.24 2.53
N SER A 57 -4.81 0.99 3.14
CA SER A 57 -3.64 0.43 2.44
C SER A 57 -3.28 -1.07 2.67
N PRO A 58 -4.15 -1.97 3.16
CA PRO A 58 -3.73 -3.36 3.44
C PRO A 58 -3.32 -4.09 2.17
N LEU A 59 -3.98 -3.82 1.04
CA LEU A 59 -3.67 -4.46 -0.25
C LEU A 59 -2.33 -3.97 -0.83
N LEU A 60 -2.00 -2.70 -0.66
CA LEU A 60 -0.70 -2.14 -1.09
C LEU A 60 0.46 -2.71 -0.27
N LEU A 61 0.24 -2.91 1.04
CA LEU A 61 1.20 -3.59 1.91
C LEU A 61 1.46 -5.03 1.46
N VAL A 62 0.40 -5.78 1.18
CA VAL A 62 0.50 -7.17 0.70
C VAL A 62 1.22 -7.22 -0.65
N LEU A 63 0.87 -6.34 -1.59
CA LEU A 63 1.54 -6.25 -2.89
C LEU A 63 3.01 -5.86 -2.74
N GLY A 64 3.35 -4.91 -1.88
CA GLY A 64 4.73 -4.50 -1.61
C GLY A 64 5.56 -5.64 -1.06
N ILE A 65 5.07 -6.33 -0.03
CA ILE A 65 5.75 -7.49 0.57
C ILE A 65 5.89 -8.62 -0.46
N GLY A 66 4.82 -8.95 -1.20
CA GLY A 66 4.85 -9.98 -2.23
C GLY A 66 5.85 -9.66 -3.35
N THR A 67 5.90 -8.40 -3.79
CA THR A 67 6.87 -7.94 -4.81
C THR A 67 8.30 -8.02 -4.30
N MET A 68 8.53 -7.66 -3.03
CA MET A 68 9.85 -7.76 -2.40
C MET A 68 10.33 -9.22 -2.30
N ILE A 69 9.46 -10.13 -1.84
CA ILE A 69 9.76 -11.57 -1.79
C ILE A 69 10.03 -12.10 -3.19
N GLY A 70 9.19 -11.75 -4.17
CA GLY A 70 9.37 -12.14 -5.57
C GLY A 70 10.72 -11.68 -6.13
N GLY A 71 11.12 -10.44 -5.84
CA GLY A 71 12.44 -9.92 -6.22
C GLY A 71 13.60 -10.67 -5.57
N VAL A 72 13.51 -11.02 -4.27
CA VAL A 72 14.52 -11.82 -3.57
C VAL A 72 14.64 -13.21 -4.18
N VAL A 73 13.52 -13.91 -4.36
CA VAL A 73 13.51 -15.25 -4.96
C VAL A 73 14.09 -15.22 -6.37
N LEU A 74 13.72 -14.24 -7.19
CA LEU A 74 14.26 -14.06 -8.54
C LEU A 74 15.78 -13.85 -8.50
N SER A 75 16.26 -12.87 -7.72
CA SER A 75 17.69 -12.55 -7.62
C SER A 75 18.51 -13.74 -7.12
N VAL A 76 18.06 -14.43 -6.07
CA VAL A 76 18.77 -15.58 -5.49
C VAL A 76 18.77 -16.75 -6.47
N SER A 77 17.64 -17.06 -7.11
CA SER A 77 17.55 -18.17 -8.07
C SER A 77 18.44 -17.94 -9.29
N VAL A 78 18.46 -16.72 -9.80
CA VAL A 78 19.33 -16.34 -10.94
C VAL A 78 20.80 -16.38 -10.54
N ALA A 79 21.16 -15.91 -9.33
CA ALA A 79 22.53 -15.98 -8.84
C ALA A 79 23.02 -17.42 -8.68
N PHE A 80 22.23 -18.29 -8.05
CA PHE A 80 22.55 -19.71 -7.92
C PHE A 80 22.62 -20.43 -9.27
N GLY A 81 21.67 -20.16 -10.18
CA GLY A 81 21.69 -20.70 -11.53
C GLY A 81 22.95 -20.30 -12.28
N THR A 82 23.32 -19.02 -12.21
CA THR A 82 24.55 -18.50 -12.85
C THR A 82 25.80 -19.17 -12.31
N LEU A 83 25.92 -19.33 -10.98
CA LEU A 83 27.06 -20.02 -10.35
C LEU A 83 27.13 -21.50 -10.72
N SER A 84 25.98 -22.12 -11.01
CA SER A 84 25.86 -23.53 -11.44
C SER A 84 26.05 -23.71 -12.96
N GLY A 85 26.35 -22.63 -13.70
CA GLY A 85 26.53 -22.66 -15.15
C GLY A 85 25.23 -22.61 -15.97
N VAL A 86 24.09 -22.33 -15.34
CA VAL A 86 22.80 -22.17 -16.03
C VAL A 86 22.74 -20.79 -16.67
N ILE A 87 22.55 -20.77 -17.98
CA ILE A 87 22.42 -19.55 -18.77
C ILE A 87 20.95 -19.40 -19.17
N ILE A 88 20.32 -18.32 -18.74
CA ILE A 88 18.96 -17.95 -19.15
C ILE A 88 19.06 -17.17 -20.45
N PHE A 89 18.66 -17.82 -21.54
CA PHE A 89 18.58 -17.16 -22.84
C PHE A 89 17.29 -16.36 -22.95
N LEU A 90 17.41 -15.04 -23.08
CA LEU A 90 16.29 -14.17 -23.44
C LEU A 90 16.26 -13.99 -24.95
N PRO A 91 15.20 -14.41 -25.67
CA PRO A 91 15.12 -14.33 -27.13
C PRO A 91 15.29 -12.90 -27.68
N ALA A 92 14.97 -11.91 -26.85
CA ALA A 92 15.09 -10.49 -27.18
C ALA A 92 16.53 -9.96 -27.13
N LEU A 93 17.50 -10.73 -26.62
CA LEU A 93 18.89 -10.30 -26.44
C LEU A 93 19.84 -11.25 -27.18
N PRO A 94 20.68 -10.75 -28.11
CA PRO A 94 21.59 -11.59 -28.90
C PRO A 94 22.79 -12.14 -28.09
N ILE A 95 22.91 -11.79 -26.80
CA ILE A 95 24.03 -12.17 -25.94
C ILE A 95 23.53 -13.12 -24.83
N PRO A 96 23.94 -14.40 -24.82
CA PRO A 96 23.35 -15.42 -23.94
C PRO A 96 23.53 -15.15 -22.45
N TYR A 97 24.66 -14.56 -22.03
CA TYR A 97 24.94 -14.26 -20.62
C TYR A 97 24.20 -13.03 -20.09
N LEU A 98 23.68 -12.19 -20.98
CA LEU A 98 23.00 -10.95 -20.60
C LEU A 98 21.68 -11.23 -19.90
N GLY A 99 21.05 -12.37 -20.17
CA GLY A 99 19.74 -12.71 -19.61
C GLY A 99 19.75 -12.87 -18.09
N ASN A 100 20.78 -13.53 -17.55
CA ASN A 100 20.97 -13.65 -16.10
C ASN A 100 21.20 -12.27 -15.46
N ALA A 101 22.05 -11.44 -16.06
CA ALA A 101 22.33 -10.10 -15.55
C ALA A 101 21.06 -9.23 -15.53
N VAL A 102 20.26 -9.26 -16.60
CA VAL A 102 19.00 -8.51 -16.68
C VAL A 102 18.01 -8.97 -15.62
N LEU A 103 17.76 -10.28 -15.48
CA LEU A 103 16.81 -10.80 -14.50
C LEU A 103 17.26 -10.56 -13.05
N PHE A 104 18.56 -10.63 -12.79
CA PHE A 104 19.12 -10.28 -11.49
C PHE A 104 18.90 -8.80 -11.17
N LEU A 105 19.19 -7.90 -12.11
CA LEU A 105 18.94 -6.46 -11.96
C LEU A 105 17.45 -6.16 -11.80
N THR A 106 16.57 -6.87 -12.52
CA THR A 106 15.11 -6.75 -12.33
C THR A 106 14.72 -7.15 -10.91
N GLY A 107 15.24 -8.25 -10.37
CA GLY A 107 14.97 -8.67 -9.00
C GLY A 107 15.42 -7.61 -7.99
N LEU A 108 16.60 -7.02 -8.16
CA LEU A 108 17.07 -5.91 -7.33
C LEU A 108 16.19 -4.66 -7.45
N ALA A 109 15.77 -4.30 -8.66
CA ALA A 109 14.87 -3.17 -8.89
C ALA A 109 13.51 -3.38 -8.22
N MET A 110 12.96 -4.60 -8.26
CA MET A 110 11.73 -4.96 -7.56
C MET A 110 11.87 -4.80 -6.04
N ILE A 111 12.98 -5.28 -5.47
CA ILE A 111 13.27 -5.13 -4.03
C ILE A 111 13.37 -3.65 -3.65
N ALA A 112 14.17 -2.87 -4.40
CA ALA A 112 14.39 -1.46 -4.12
C ALA A 112 13.09 -0.64 -4.26
N GLY A 113 12.31 -0.90 -5.32
CA GLY A 113 11.02 -0.25 -5.54
C GLY A 113 9.99 -0.59 -4.46
N ALA A 114 9.92 -1.86 -4.05
CA ALA A 114 9.03 -2.29 -2.97
C ALA A 114 9.45 -1.67 -1.61
N ALA A 115 10.74 -1.66 -1.29
CA ALA A 115 11.26 -1.07 -0.06
C ALA A 115 10.99 0.44 -0.01
N TRP A 116 11.19 1.16 -1.11
CA TRP A 116 10.87 2.59 -1.21
C TRP A 116 9.37 2.84 -1.04
N GLY A 117 8.53 2.09 -1.76
CA GLY A 117 7.08 2.23 -1.71
C GLY A 117 6.51 1.97 -0.32
N LEU A 118 6.98 0.91 0.34
CA LEU A 118 6.62 0.60 1.72
C LEU A 118 7.13 1.66 2.70
N GLY A 119 8.35 2.17 2.52
CA GLY A 119 8.91 3.23 3.35
C GLY A 119 8.08 4.52 3.30
N ARG A 120 7.65 4.94 2.10
CA ARG A 120 6.71 6.06 1.95
C ARG A 120 5.37 5.80 2.63
N LEU A 121 4.80 4.62 2.43
CA LEU A 121 3.55 4.22 3.09
C LEU A 121 3.65 4.27 4.62
N VAL A 122 4.79 3.87 5.19
CA VAL A 122 5.01 3.97 6.64
C VAL A 122 5.13 5.43 7.06
N LEU A 123 5.92 6.24 6.35
CA LEU A 123 6.08 7.66 6.66
C LEU A 123 4.76 8.43 6.58
N ASP A 124 3.94 8.19 5.56
CA ASP A 124 2.60 8.79 5.42
C ASP A 124 1.65 8.38 6.56
N VAL A 125 1.92 7.21 7.16
CA VAL A 125 1.15 6.63 8.25
C VAL A 125 1.63 7.07 9.65
N THR A 126 2.89 7.49 9.79
CA THR A 126 3.49 7.91 11.08
C THR A 126 3.81 9.40 11.17
N GLY A 127 3.89 10.11 10.05
CA GLY A 127 4.33 11.50 9.95
C GLY A 127 3.23 12.54 9.74
N SER A 128 1.95 12.15 9.84
CA SER A 128 0.78 13.05 9.84
C SER A 128 0.10 13.07 11.20
#